data_AF-A0A3M1XYE6-F1
#
_entry.id   AF-A0A3M1XYE6-F1
#
_cell.length_a   1.000
_cell.length_b   1.000
_cell.length_c   1.000
_cell.angle_alpha   90.00
_cell.angle_beta   90.00
_cell.angle_gamma   90.00
#
_symmetry.space_group_name_H-M   'P 1'
#
loop_
_entity.id
_entity.type
_entity.pdbx_description
1 polymer ?
#
loop_
_entity_poly.entity_id
_entity_poly.type
_entity_poly.pdbx_seq_one_letter_code
_entity_poly.pdbx_strand_id
1 'polypeptide(L)'
;TVLNENTVLNENTVLNENTVLNENTVLNENTGSILSLDDLPISGAVKHAIKTGEGLDKLYPSEDPNIPDHSTALWHICADLFSAGVNRNTVLNIFTDPENYLARHGALAKHRRRGNVESGKQWLLEYIIKPLELERQTTVNQFAEFDAESKNETQESTETPINTGSNETLAYQTLDSFEPPKPREWVLDGRFIAGNITATIADGGTGKSVLAIASALSIATGKNFLGNEVQKQGPVLIVNNEDDYDELKRRLIAACYKFQINLETVKDKVFFFSGFGNPLVVAEANKNTVVPNIPALNKLINTIKQLNVVHVVLDPFVSLHHGNENDNSQVEAVLSYLRKVCQHTRVSIELVHHAAKAAGHHEKMAGNMHAGRGASALSGAVRVCQTLCRMGRETAEAAGIAPENAARYIRLDDAKANFKPLSGAAQWLELQSVELLNGGDGAPGDSVGVPVPVDVESMIKREKQRQELERRLDEQKEFNDSQAFKILVNICSLLDETGEVFEGDLAELEREFAGVIRGRVKRYETAKRDLLALAAGEYLIPVEGGGIYAVVVTYQGGVRVQPAWLEYQF
;
A
#
# COMPACT_ATOMS: atom_id res chain seq x y z
N THR A 1 12.70 -24.53 43.64
CA THR A 1 13.95 -24.05 44.26
C THR A 1 13.84 -22.57 44.48
N VAL A 2 14.11 -22.06 45.68
CA VAL A 2 14.19 -20.61 45.91
C VAL A 2 15.63 -20.20 45.61
N LEU A 3 15.83 -19.40 44.57
CA LEU A 3 17.14 -18.88 44.20
C LEU A 3 17.51 -17.75 45.17
N ASN A 4 18.77 -17.71 45.61
CA ASN A 4 19.23 -16.69 46.55
C ASN A 4 19.30 -15.30 45.88
N GLU A 5 19.39 -14.25 46.69
CA GLU A 5 19.33 -12.83 46.26
C GLU A 5 20.45 -12.42 45.27
N ASN A 6 21.38 -13.31 44.92
CA ASN A 6 22.50 -13.05 44.02
C ASN A 6 22.70 -14.16 42.96
N THR A 7 21.64 -14.90 42.59
CA THR A 7 21.76 -15.95 41.56
C THR A 7 21.75 -15.35 40.15
N VAL A 8 22.78 -15.65 39.35
CA VAL A 8 22.88 -15.29 37.93
C VAL A 8 22.49 -16.49 37.07
N LEU A 9 21.48 -16.32 36.21
CA LEU A 9 20.98 -17.38 35.32
C LEU A 9 21.59 -17.24 33.92
N ASN A 10 22.03 -18.36 33.33
CA ASN A 10 22.59 -18.42 31.97
C ASN A 10 21.62 -19.09 30.99
N GLU A 11 21.88 -18.95 29.68
CA GLU A 11 21.01 -19.40 28.58
C GLU A 11 20.72 -20.92 28.57
N ASN A 12 21.52 -21.72 29.31
CA ASN A 12 21.35 -23.17 29.44
C ASN A 12 20.62 -23.58 30.73
N THR A 13 20.13 -22.63 31.53
CA THR A 13 19.48 -22.95 32.81
C THR A 13 18.01 -23.34 32.59
N VAL A 14 17.68 -24.61 32.83
CA VAL A 14 16.31 -25.12 32.77
C VAL A 14 15.61 -24.86 34.11
N LEU A 15 14.67 -23.92 34.13
CA LEU A 15 13.81 -23.64 35.29
C LEU A 15 12.58 -24.55 35.24
N ASN A 16 12.20 -25.13 36.37
CA ASN A 16 10.95 -25.89 36.50
C ASN A 16 9.87 -25.04 37.16
N GLU A 17 8.62 -25.52 37.05
CA GLU A 17 7.39 -24.93 37.58
C GLU A 17 7.38 -24.62 39.10
N ASN A 18 8.36 -25.14 39.85
CA ASN A 18 8.51 -24.89 41.30
C ASN A 18 9.63 -23.87 41.62
N THR A 19 10.08 -23.07 40.64
CA THR A 19 11.18 -22.10 40.81
C THR A 19 10.65 -20.69 41.02
N VAL A 20 10.92 -20.11 42.20
CA VAL A 20 10.50 -18.74 42.55
C VAL A 20 11.69 -17.81 42.26
N LEU A 21 11.52 -16.91 41.28
CA LEU A 21 12.48 -15.86 40.94
C LEU A 21 12.29 -14.68 41.91
N ASN A 22 13.37 -14.22 42.52
CA ASN A 22 13.33 -13.05 43.39
C ASN A 22 13.52 -11.76 42.58
N GLU A 23 13.18 -10.61 43.17
CA GLU A 23 13.24 -9.28 42.55
C GLU A 23 14.65 -8.87 42.06
N ASN A 24 15.69 -9.59 42.48
CA ASN A 24 17.09 -9.36 42.13
C ASN A 24 17.68 -10.41 41.17
N THR A 25 16.86 -11.29 40.57
CA THR A 25 17.36 -12.31 39.65
C THR A 25 17.71 -11.69 38.29
N VAL A 26 19.00 -11.62 37.95
CA VAL A 26 19.49 -11.03 36.69
C VAL A 26 19.56 -12.11 35.60
N LEU A 27 18.81 -11.91 34.52
CA LEU A 27 18.99 -12.65 33.27
C LEU A 27 20.30 -12.20 32.62
N ASN A 28 21.26 -13.12 32.48
CA ASN A 28 22.51 -12.81 31.80
C ASN A 28 22.26 -12.82 30.28
N GLU A 29 21.92 -11.66 29.71
CA GLU A 29 21.89 -11.49 28.25
C GLU A 29 23.33 -11.39 27.71
N ASN A 30 23.71 -12.38 26.89
CA ASN A 30 24.86 -12.39 25.97
C ASN A 30 26.21 -11.88 26.51
N THR A 31 27.08 -12.81 26.92
CA THR A 31 28.54 -12.61 27.00
C THR A 31 29.20 -12.60 25.61
N GLY A 32 28.61 -11.87 24.66
CA GLY A 32 29.21 -11.64 23.35
C GLY A 32 30.47 -10.78 23.46
N SER A 33 31.40 -10.92 22.51
CA SER A 33 32.57 -10.04 22.43
C SER A 33 32.14 -8.58 22.38
N ILE A 34 32.82 -7.73 23.17
CA ILE A 34 32.64 -6.27 23.12
C ILE A 34 33.12 -5.81 21.74
N LEU A 35 32.21 -5.24 20.95
CA LEU A 35 32.54 -4.70 19.63
C LEU A 35 33.15 -3.31 19.74
N SER A 36 34.05 -2.98 18.83
CA SER A 36 34.49 -1.59 18.63
C SER A 36 33.41 -0.79 17.88
N LEU A 37 33.48 0.55 17.91
CA LEU A 37 32.56 1.40 17.16
C LEU A 37 32.56 1.09 15.65
N ASP A 38 33.72 0.74 15.10
CA ASP A 38 33.89 0.44 13.68
C ASP A 38 33.23 -0.90 13.29
N ASP A 39 33.11 -1.84 14.24
CA ASP A 39 32.53 -3.17 14.03
C ASP A 39 31.01 -3.24 14.26
N LEU A 40 30.38 -2.12 14.65
CA LEU A 40 28.93 -2.11 14.92
C LEU A 40 28.10 -2.27 13.63
N PRO A 41 26.94 -2.96 13.69
CA PRO A 41 26.01 -3.15 12.57
C PRO A 41 25.11 -1.92 12.34
N ILE A 42 25.70 -0.72 12.25
CA ILE A 42 25.01 0.56 12.00
C ILE A 42 25.67 1.33 10.85
N SER A 43 24.96 2.30 10.29
CA SER A 43 25.46 3.06 9.13
C SER A 43 26.71 3.88 9.46
N GLY A 44 27.55 4.12 8.44
CA GLY A 44 28.75 4.95 8.58
C GLY A 44 28.45 6.38 9.05
N ALA A 45 27.28 6.91 8.69
CA ALA A 45 26.83 8.22 9.15
C ALA A 45 26.58 8.26 10.68
N VAL A 46 25.94 7.21 11.24
CA VAL A 46 25.70 7.12 12.69
C VAL A 46 27.02 6.89 13.44
N LYS A 47 27.92 6.03 12.93
CA LYS A 47 29.27 5.85 13.50
C LYS A 47 30.05 7.17 13.53
N HIS A 48 30.00 7.92 12.43
CA HIS A 48 30.62 9.23 12.35
C HIS A 48 30.02 10.21 13.37
N ALA A 49 28.69 10.29 13.46
CA ALA A 49 27.99 11.14 14.42
C ALA A 49 28.31 10.79 15.89
N ILE A 50 28.43 9.50 16.24
CA ILE A 50 28.85 9.06 17.58
C ILE A 50 30.26 9.57 17.90
N LYS A 51 31.17 9.53 16.92
CA LYS A 51 32.58 9.88 17.07
C LYS A 51 32.82 11.39 17.10
N THR A 52 32.20 12.13 16.19
CA THR A 52 32.50 13.56 15.94
C THR A 52 31.42 14.51 16.44
N GLY A 53 30.19 14.02 16.63
CA GLY A 53 29.02 14.84 16.90
C GLY A 53 28.41 15.51 15.66
N GLU A 54 29.09 15.45 14.52
CA GLU A 54 28.62 16.09 13.28
C GLU A 54 27.44 15.33 12.69
N GLY A 55 26.38 16.06 12.33
CA GLY A 55 25.17 15.49 11.73
C GLY A 55 24.18 14.90 12.72
N LEU A 56 24.45 14.93 14.03
CA LEU A 56 23.50 14.50 15.08
C LEU A 56 22.14 15.19 14.92
N ASP A 57 22.12 16.50 14.71
CA ASP A 57 20.89 17.30 14.63
C ASP A 57 20.06 16.99 13.36
N LYS A 58 20.70 16.44 12.33
CA LYS A 58 20.03 15.99 11.09
C LYS A 58 19.48 14.57 11.23
N LEU A 59 20.22 13.71 11.93
CA LEU A 59 19.84 12.30 12.16
C LEU A 59 18.78 12.19 13.27
N TYR A 60 18.87 13.05 14.29
CA TYR A 60 18.05 13.05 15.49
C TYR A 60 17.70 14.50 15.87
N PRO A 61 16.74 15.14 15.18
CA PRO A 61 16.40 16.54 15.42
C PRO A 61 15.83 16.75 16.83
N SER A 62 16.29 17.79 17.51
CA SER A 62 15.77 18.20 18.82
C SER A 62 14.49 19.03 18.68
N GLU A 63 13.58 18.92 19.66
CA GLU A 63 12.37 19.74 19.75
C GLU A 63 12.67 21.23 20.04
N ASP A 64 13.86 21.55 20.58
CA ASP A 64 14.34 22.92 20.77
C ASP A 64 15.61 23.18 19.93
N PRO A 65 15.54 23.98 18.85
CA PRO A 65 16.68 24.25 17.98
C PRO A 65 17.81 25.06 18.66
N ASN A 66 17.59 25.61 19.85
CA ASN A 66 18.59 26.37 20.60
C ASN A 66 19.32 25.53 21.66
N ILE A 67 18.92 24.28 21.91
CA ILE A 67 19.54 23.39 22.88
C ILE A 67 19.65 22.00 22.24
N PRO A 68 20.85 21.57 21.79
CA PRO A 68 20.99 20.19 21.34
C PRO A 68 20.85 19.26 22.54
N ASP A 69 19.65 18.71 22.73
CA ASP A 69 19.38 17.69 23.73
C ASP A 69 20.00 16.35 23.29
N HIS A 70 21.28 16.22 23.59
CA HIS A 70 22.05 15.02 23.30
C HIS A 70 21.55 13.78 24.07
N SER A 71 20.66 13.92 25.06
CA SER A 71 20.07 12.78 25.78
C SER A 71 19.03 12.06 24.93
N THR A 72 18.26 12.78 24.11
CA THR A 72 17.32 12.20 23.14
C THR A 72 18.05 11.47 22.03
N ALA A 73 19.10 12.06 21.47
CA ALA A 73 19.95 11.39 20.49
C ALA A 73 20.62 10.13 21.07
N LEU A 74 21.09 10.19 22.32
CA LEU A 74 21.64 9.03 23.03
C LEU A 74 20.61 7.91 23.17
N TRP A 75 19.36 8.26 23.52
CA TRP A 75 18.26 7.30 23.64
C TRP A 75 17.98 6.60 22.30
N HIS A 76 17.84 7.36 21.21
CA HIS A 76 17.54 6.80 19.88
C HIS A 76 18.67 5.93 19.35
N ILE A 77 19.93 6.36 19.50
CA ILE A 77 21.07 5.56 19.05
C ILE A 77 21.19 4.28 19.89
N CYS A 78 20.95 4.35 21.22
CA CYS A 78 20.89 3.15 22.05
C CYS A 78 19.76 2.20 21.61
N ALA A 79 18.57 2.72 21.30
CA ALA A 79 17.44 1.94 20.79
C ALA A 79 17.77 1.26 19.45
N ASP A 80 18.40 1.97 18.51
CA ASP A 80 18.84 1.44 17.22
C ASP A 80 19.86 0.31 17.41
N LEU A 81 20.85 0.49 18.30
CA LEU A 81 21.88 -0.51 18.60
C LEU A 81 21.28 -1.78 19.23
N PHE A 82 20.37 -1.64 20.19
CA PHE A 82 19.67 -2.79 20.77
C PHE A 82 18.80 -3.49 19.72
N SER A 83 18.15 -2.74 18.83
CA SER A 83 17.37 -3.30 17.73
C SER A 83 18.23 -4.09 16.74
N ALA A 84 19.50 -3.69 16.59
CA ALA A 84 20.50 -4.41 15.78
C ALA A 84 21.19 -5.57 16.54
N GLY A 85 20.72 -5.93 17.73
CA GLY A 85 21.24 -7.05 18.52
C GLY A 85 22.56 -6.78 19.25
N VAL A 86 22.96 -5.51 19.38
CA VAL A 86 24.19 -5.12 20.08
C VAL A 86 23.99 -5.29 21.59
N ASN A 87 24.93 -5.98 22.25
CA ASN A 87 24.81 -6.26 23.68
C ASN A 87 25.03 -5.01 24.55
N ARG A 88 24.44 -5.03 25.75
CA ARG A 88 24.52 -3.95 26.74
C ARG A 88 25.94 -3.48 27.04
N ASN A 89 26.87 -4.41 27.19
CA ASN A 89 28.26 -4.11 27.54
C ASN A 89 28.97 -3.34 26.40
N THR A 90 28.64 -3.65 25.15
CA THR A 90 29.14 -2.94 23.97
C THR A 90 28.61 -1.52 23.94
N VAL A 91 27.31 -1.32 24.15
CA VAL A 91 26.67 0.01 24.25
C VAL A 91 27.29 0.84 25.38
N LEU A 92 27.42 0.27 26.58
CA LEU A 92 28.05 0.94 27.72
C LEU A 92 29.49 1.37 27.43
N ASN A 93 30.27 0.53 26.76
CA ASN A 93 31.66 0.85 26.43
C ASN A 93 31.75 1.97 25.39
N ILE A 94 30.96 1.92 24.32
CA ILE A 94 30.97 2.95 23.27
C ILE A 94 30.61 4.32 23.83
N PHE A 95 29.52 4.42 24.60
CA PHE A 95 29.05 5.72 25.06
C PHE A 95 29.78 6.25 26.28
N THR A 96 30.66 5.46 26.91
CA THR A 96 31.50 5.93 28.01
C THR A 96 32.97 6.08 27.65
N ASP A 97 33.36 5.68 26.45
CA ASP A 97 34.68 5.92 25.87
C ASP A 97 34.90 7.44 25.67
N PRO A 98 35.90 8.05 26.35
CA PRO A 98 36.20 9.48 26.20
C PRO A 98 36.56 9.92 24.77
N GLU A 99 36.97 9.01 23.88
CA GLU A 99 37.25 9.34 22.47
C GLU A 99 35.98 9.72 21.69
N ASN A 100 34.81 9.22 22.12
CA ASN A 100 33.55 9.48 21.44
C ASN A 100 32.91 10.80 21.88
N TYR A 101 32.37 11.56 20.92
CA TYR A 101 31.76 12.87 21.16
C TYR A 101 30.64 12.82 22.19
N LEU A 102 29.72 11.85 22.06
CA LEU A 102 28.57 11.70 22.94
C LEU A 102 28.93 11.34 24.39
N ALA A 103 30.11 10.76 24.61
CA ALA A 103 30.62 10.47 25.96
C ALA A 103 31.13 11.72 26.70
N ARG A 104 31.40 12.80 25.95
CA ARG A 104 31.97 14.07 26.44
C ARG A 104 30.98 15.24 26.47
N HIS A 105 29.78 15.06 25.92
CA HIS A 105 28.76 16.12 25.81
C HIS A 105 27.41 15.67 26.38
N GLY A 106 26.48 16.61 26.59
CA GLY A 106 25.13 16.32 27.10
C GLY A 106 25.05 15.98 28.59
N ALA A 107 23.96 15.34 29.01
CA ALA A 107 23.74 14.94 30.41
C ALA A 107 24.79 13.93 30.90
N LEU A 108 25.22 13.00 30.04
CA LEU A 108 26.20 11.97 30.35
C LEU A 108 27.55 12.57 30.82
N ALA A 109 27.99 13.66 30.19
CA ALA A 109 29.22 14.37 30.59
C ALA A 109 29.12 15.04 31.97
N LYS A 110 27.95 15.58 32.32
CA LYS A 110 27.69 16.21 33.64
C LYS A 110 27.75 15.20 34.77
N HIS A 111 27.41 13.94 34.49
CA HIS A 111 27.41 12.86 35.48
C HIS A 111 28.76 12.14 35.61
N ARG A 112 29.69 12.31 34.65
CA ARG A 112 31.10 11.90 34.76
C ARG A 112 31.94 12.89 35.59
N ARG A 113 31.52 13.22 36.82
CA ARG A 113 32.28 14.13 37.70
C ARG A 113 33.75 13.66 37.81
N ARG A 114 34.70 14.51 37.41
CA ARG A 114 36.16 14.25 37.41
C ARG A 114 36.62 13.06 36.55
N GLY A 115 35.89 12.73 35.47
CA GLY A 115 36.33 11.69 34.53
C GLY A 115 36.01 10.25 34.95
N ASN A 116 35.19 10.07 35.98
CA ASN A 116 34.79 8.74 36.46
C ASN A 116 33.85 8.05 35.44
N VAL A 117 34.41 7.11 34.67
CA VAL A 117 33.70 6.31 33.65
C VAL A 117 32.55 5.50 34.27
N GLU A 118 32.73 4.94 35.46
CA GLU A 118 31.73 4.10 36.12
C GLU A 118 30.48 4.90 36.52
N SER A 119 30.64 6.16 36.93
CA SER A 119 29.49 7.04 37.20
C SER A 119 28.68 7.38 35.93
N GLY A 120 29.36 7.47 34.77
CA GLY A 120 28.70 7.65 33.48
C GLY A 120 27.96 6.39 33.04
N LYS A 121 28.57 5.21 33.23
CA LYS A 121 27.92 3.91 32.97
C LYS A 121 26.66 3.75 33.82
N GLN A 122 26.72 4.08 35.11
CA GLN A 122 25.57 3.97 36.00
C GLN A 122 24.42 4.88 35.55
N TRP A 123 24.71 6.12 35.15
CA TRP A 123 23.68 7.03 34.66
C TRP A 123 23.05 6.53 33.36
N LEU A 124 23.88 6.09 32.40
CA LEU A 124 23.43 5.51 31.13
C LEU A 124 22.55 4.28 31.35
N LEU A 125 22.91 3.44 32.32
CA LEU A 125 22.16 2.27 32.72
C LEU A 125 20.78 2.67 33.28
N GLU A 126 20.73 3.55 34.27
CA GLU A 126 19.49 3.90 34.98
C GLU A 126 18.48 4.68 34.13
N TYR A 127 18.94 5.61 33.30
CA TYR A 127 18.05 6.61 32.68
C TYR A 127 17.79 6.37 31.19
N ILE A 128 18.54 5.46 30.54
CA ILE A 128 18.40 5.20 29.10
C ILE A 128 18.21 3.69 28.87
N ILE A 129 19.17 2.87 29.31
CA ILE A 129 19.17 1.43 29.02
C ILE A 129 18.03 0.73 29.76
N LYS A 130 17.86 0.92 31.07
CA LYS A 130 16.78 0.26 31.84
C LYS A 130 15.39 0.62 31.31
N PRO A 131 15.04 1.88 31.00
CA PRO A 131 13.78 2.20 30.35
C PRO A 131 13.58 1.51 29.00
N LEU A 132 14.61 1.45 28.16
CA LEU A 132 14.58 0.76 26.86
C LEU A 132 14.40 -0.76 27.02
N GLU A 133 15.12 -1.37 27.97
CA GLU A 133 14.99 -2.79 28.31
C GLU A 133 13.60 -3.10 28.87
N LEU A 134 13.03 -2.21 29.70
CA LEU A 134 11.67 -2.37 30.24
C LEU A 134 10.60 -2.24 29.14
N GLU A 135 10.75 -1.30 28.21
CA GLU A 135 9.84 -1.17 27.07
C GLU A 135 9.91 -2.41 26.18
N ARG A 136 11.13 -2.88 25.86
CA ARG A 136 11.36 -4.14 25.14
C ARG A 136 10.77 -5.34 25.87
N GLN A 137 10.98 -5.46 27.19
CA GLN A 137 10.47 -6.56 28.00
C GLN A 137 8.94 -6.52 28.09
N THR A 138 8.34 -5.35 28.20
CA THR A 138 6.88 -5.17 28.19
C THR A 138 6.32 -5.66 26.86
N THR A 139 6.96 -5.32 25.75
CA THR A 139 6.56 -5.81 24.44
C THR A 139 6.79 -7.32 24.29
N VAL A 140 7.96 -7.84 24.69
CA VAL A 140 8.25 -9.28 24.67
C VAL A 140 7.24 -10.06 25.53
N ASN A 141 6.91 -9.56 26.71
CA ASN A 141 5.92 -10.17 27.60
C ASN A 141 4.52 -10.12 26.97
N GLN A 142 4.11 -9.00 26.37
CA GLN A 142 2.85 -8.91 25.62
C GLN A 142 2.80 -9.87 24.41
N PHE A 143 3.93 -10.06 23.73
CA PHE A 143 4.03 -11.02 22.64
C PHE A 143 4.03 -12.46 23.16
N ALA A 144 4.68 -12.75 24.28
CA ALA A 144 4.80 -14.07 24.90
C ALA A 144 3.52 -14.55 25.63
N GLU A 145 2.83 -13.66 26.35
CA GLU A 145 1.51 -13.91 26.94
C GLU A 145 0.52 -14.33 25.86
N PHE A 146 0.57 -13.68 24.70
CA PHE A 146 -0.30 -14.01 23.59
C PHE A 146 0.17 -15.25 22.79
N ASP A 147 1.48 -15.55 22.71
CA ASP A 147 1.94 -16.85 22.18
C ASP A 147 1.47 -18.00 23.08
N ALA A 148 1.28 -17.77 24.39
CA ALA A 148 0.64 -18.71 25.30
C ALA A 148 -0.88 -18.79 25.06
N GLU A 149 -1.57 -17.67 24.81
CA GLU A 149 -2.99 -17.67 24.43
C GLU A 149 -3.25 -18.36 23.07
N SER A 150 -2.41 -18.16 22.06
CA SER A 150 -2.58 -18.80 20.74
C SER A 150 -2.33 -20.32 20.77
N LYS A 151 -1.51 -20.81 21.72
CA LYS A 151 -1.34 -22.24 21.99
C LYS A 151 -2.52 -22.80 22.80
N ASN A 152 -3.12 -21.99 23.67
CA ASN A 152 -4.29 -22.36 24.45
C ASN A 152 -5.60 -22.27 23.65
N GLU A 153 -5.67 -21.53 22.54
CA GLU A 153 -6.85 -21.51 21.65
C GLU A 153 -7.11 -22.84 20.92
N THR A 154 -6.22 -23.84 21.03
CA THR A 154 -6.49 -25.23 20.60
C THR A 154 -6.95 -26.16 21.73
N GLN A 155 -6.93 -25.72 22.99
CA GLN A 155 -7.43 -26.50 24.12
C GLN A 155 -8.08 -25.61 25.19
N GLU A 156 -9.42 -25.73 25.22
CA GLU A 156 -10.36 -25.59 26.33
C GLU A 156 -11.12 -24.27 26.55
N SER A 157 -12.45 -24.46 26.62
CA SER A 157 -13.35 -23.75 27.52
C SER A 157 -14.10 -24.78 28.42
N THR A 158 -13.54 -25.03 29.62
CA THR A 158 -14.12 -25.15 31.00
C THR A 158 -15.33 -26.07 31.33
N GLU A 159 -15.52 -26.77 32.49
CA GLU A 159 -14.77 -27.08 33.76
C GLU A 159 -15.65 -28.04 34.66
N THR A 160 -15.12 -28.90 35.56
CA THR A 160 -14.87 -28.69 37.03
C THR A 160 -14.45 -30.01 37.74
N PRO A 161 -13.91 -30.07 38.99
CA PRO A 161 -12.81 -29.30 39.61
C PRO A 161 -11.71 -30.21 40.25
N ILE A 162 -10.45 -29.77 40.28
CA ILE A 162 -9.52 -30.08 41.40
C ILE A 162 -8.79 -28.78 41.75
N ASN A 163 -9.01 -28.33 42.98
CA ASN A 163 -8.46 -27.09 43.52
C ASN A 163 -7.02 -27.30 44.00
N THR A 164 -6.06 -26.69 43.30
CA THR A 164 -4.94 -25.98 43.93
C THR A 164 -4.66 -24.69 43.14
N GLY A 165 -5.43 -23.65 43.43
CA GLY A 165 -4.95 -22.26 43.46
C GLY A 165 -4.61 -21.53 42.15
N SER A 166 -5.63 -21.25 41.31
CA SER A 166 -5.90 -19.92 40.70
C SER A 166 -7.10 -20.06 39.75
N ASN A 167 -8.31 -19.84 40.26
CA ASN A 167 -9.51 -19.84 39.42
C ASN A 167 -9.51 -18.62 38.50
N GLU A 168 -9.10 -18.79 37.24
CA GLU A 168 -9.27 -17.79 36.18
C GLU A 168 -10.56 -18.09 35.41
N THR A 169 -11.70 -17.71 35.98
CA THR A 169 -12.97 -17.70 35.24
C THR A 169 -12.91 -16.71 34.08
N LEU A 170 -13.45 -17.09 32.91
CA LEU A 170 -13.61 -16.20 31.75
C LEU A 170 -14.31 -14.90 32.16
N ALA A 171 -13.69 -13.76 31.88
CA ALA A 171 -14.32 -12.46 32.04
C ALA A 171 -15.46 -12.32 31.02
N TYR A 172 -16.68 -12.09 31.51
CA TYR A 172 -17.84 -11.76 30.67
C TYR A 172 -18.44 -10.44 31.12
N GLN A 173 -19.05 -9.72 30.19
CA GLN A 173 -19.81 -8.51 30.50
C GLN A 173 -21.29 -8.79 30.26
N THR A 174 -22.13 -8.42 31.23
CA THR A 174 -23.58 -8.33 31.02
C THR A 174 -23.88 -7.08 30.23
N LEU A 175 -24.88 -7.14 29.34
CA LEU A 175 -25.38 -5.97 28.61
C LEU A 175 -26.21 -5.12 29.58
N ASP A 176 -25.53 -4.39 30.46
CA ASP A 176 -26.16 -3.55 31.49
C ASP A 176 -26.87 -2.32 30.88
N SER A 177 -26.50 -1.96 29.64
CA SER A 177 -27.16 -0.94 28.84
C SER A 177 -27.26 -1.36 27.38
N PHE A 178 -28.35 -0.95 26.71
CA PHE A 178 -28.55 -1.10 25.27
C PHE A 178 -28.14 0.18 24.51
N GLU A 179 -27.26 1.00 25.09
CA GLU A 179 -26.73 2.15 24.39
C GLU A 179 -26.00 1.68 23.12
N PRO A 180 -26.34 2.21 21.94
CA PRO A 180 -25.66 1.81 20.71
C PRO A 180 -24.14 2.06 20.83
N PRO A 181 -23.29 1.08 20.46
CA PRO A 181 -21.86 1.30 20.46
C PRO A 181 -21.49 2.40 19.46
N LYS A 182 -20.33 3.03 19.67
CA LYS A 182 -19.80 4.02 18.72
C LYS A 182 -19.67 3.41 17.32
N PRO A 183 -19.90 4.20 16.25
CA PRO A 183 -19.64 3.77 14.89
C PRO A 183 -18.21 3.23 14.73
N ARG A 184 -18.05 2.25 13.83
CA ARG A 184 -16.74 1.70 13.48
C ARG A 184 -15.86 2.78 12.87
N GLU A 185 -14.57 2.75 13.23
CA GLU A 185 -13.58 3.72 12.78
C GLU A 185 -13.01 3.34 11.40
N TRP A 186 -13.82 3.55 10.36
CA TRP A 186 -13.34 3.42 8.98
C TRP A 186 -12.27 4.48 8.67
N VAL A 187 -11.25 4.07 7.92
CA VAL A 187 -10.25 4.98 7.34
C VAL A 187 -10.63 5.29 5.89
N LEU A 188 -10.94 4.25 5.13
CA LEU A 188 -11.47 4.33 3.78
C LEU A 188 -12.70 3.42 3.70
N ASP A 189 -13.87 3.99 3.37
CA ASP A 189 -15.14 3.25 3.43
C ASP A 189 -15.09 1.97 2.57
N GLY A 190 -15.59 0.88 3.15
CA GLY A 190 -15.61 -0.44 2.53
C GLY A 190 -14.25 -1.16 2.47
N ARG A 191 -13.12 -0.48 2.65
CA ARG A 191 -11.78 -1.06 2.44
C ARG A 191 -10.97 -1.19 3.72
N PHE A 192 -10.79 -0.10 4.47
CA PHE A 192 -9.83 -0.04 5.57
C PHE A 192 -10.48 0.43 6.86
N ILE A 193 -10.27 -0.33 7.93
CA ILE A 193 -10.83 -0.05 9.26
C ILE A 193 -9.72 -0.08 10.30
N ALA A 194 -9.70 0.94 11.16
CA ALA A 194 -8.71 1.09 12.22
C ALA A 194 -8.73 -0.11 13.18
N GLY A 195 -7.55 -0.61 13.55
CA GLY A 195 -7.43 -1.78 14.42
C GLY A 195 -7.55 -3.13 13.69
N ASN A 196 -7.62 -3.14 12.36
CA ASN A 196 -7.76 -4.36 11.57
C ASN A 196 -6.80 -4.42 10.37
N ILE A 197 -6.70 -5.65 9.84
CA ILE A 197 -5.98 -5.99 8.63
C ILE A 197 -6.97 -6.22 7.49
N THR A 198 -6.67 -5.62 6.35
CA THR A 198 -7.30 -5.88 5.05
C THR A 198 -6.28 -6.57 4.14
N ALA A 199 -6.68 -7.61 3.41
CA ALA A 199 -5.83 -8.22 2.39
C ALA A 199 -6.26 -7.80 0.98
N THR A 200 -5.29 -7.41 0.14
CA THR A 200 -5.48 -7.15 -1.28
C THR A 200 -4.72 -8.21 -2.07
N ILE A 201 -5.46 -9.15 -2.66
CA ILE A 201 -4.91 -10.33 -3.34
C ILE A 201 -4.87 -10.11 -4.85
N ALA A 202 -3.70 -10.26 -5.47
CA ALA A 202 -3.58 -10.20 -6.92
C ALA A 202 -2.38 -10.99 -7.47
N ASP A 203 -2.47 -11.39 -8.72
CA ASP A 203 -1.32 -11.85 -9.49
C ASP A 203 -0.18 -10.80 -9.55
N GLY A 204 1.04 -11.27 -9.81
CA GLY A 204 2.19 -10.40 -10.05
C GLY A 204 1.94 -9.47 -11.23
N GLY A 205 2.36 -8.21 -11.10
CA GLY A 205 2.22 -7.22 -12.17
C GLY A 205 0.79 -6.71 -12.42
N THR A 206 -0.24 -7.07 -11.63
CA THR A 206 -1.62 -6.58 -11.84
C THR A 206 -1.81 -5.10 -11.47
N GLY A 207 -0.90 -4.49 -10.70
CA GLY A 207 -1.02 -3.08 -10.27
C GLY A 207 -1.39 -2.89 -8.80
N LYS A 208 -1.07 -3.85 -7.92
CA LYS A 208 -1.31 -3.75 -6.47
C LYS A 208 -0.65 -2.52 -5.86
N SER A 209 0.65 -2.31 -6.13
CA SER A 209 1.42 -1.22 -5.55
C SER A 209 0.94 0.16 -6.02
N VAL A 210 0.50 0.30 -7.28
CA VAL A 210 -0.09 1.56 -7.78
C VAL A 210 -1.48 1.82 -7.18
N LEU A 211 -2.28 0.78 -6.96
CA LEU A 211 -3.55 0.88 -6.23
C LEU A 211 -3.32 1.30 -4.76
N ALA A 212 -2.32 0.72 -4.10
CA ALA A 212 -1.98 1.04 -2.73
C ALA A 212 -1.52 2.50 -2.58
N ILE A 213 -0.65 2.97 -3.48
CA ILE A 213 -0.21 4.38 -3.53
C ILE A 213 -1.40 5.33 -3.77
N ALA A 214 -2.31 5.02 -4.71
CA ALA A 214 -3.48 5.85 -4.96
C ALA A 214 -4.45 5.88 -3.76
N SER A 215 -4.60 4.76 -3.05
CA SER A 215 -5.40 4.66 -1.83
C SER A 215 -4.77 5.47 -0.68
N ALA A 216 -3.45 5.34 -0.51
CA ALA A 216 -2.65 6.13 0.43
C ALA A 216 -2.77 7.64 0.18
N LEU A 217 -2.72 8.08 -1.09
CA LEU A 217 -2.93 9.48 -1.47
C LEU A 217 -4.35 9.96 -1.16
N SER A 218 -5.36 9.12 -1.37
CA SER A 218 -6.74 9.44 -0.99
C SER A 218 -6.83 9.72 0.51
N ILE A 219 -6.29 8.82 1.34
CA ILE A 219 -6.27 8.94 2.81
C ILE A 219 -5.46 10.16 3.27
N ALA A 220 -4.26 10.37 2.73
CA ALA A 220 -3.40 11.49 3.11
C ALA A 220 -4.00 12.86 2.75
N THR A 221 -4.70 12.95 1.62
CA THR A 221 -5.30 14.21 1.14
C THR A 221 -6.74 14.43 1.60
N GLY A 222 -7.42 13.38 2.06
CA GLY A 222 -8.86 13.44 2.35
C GLY A 222 -9.74 13.46 1.09
N LYS A 223 -9.17 13.22 -0.10
CA LYS A 223 -9.87 13.27 -1.38
C LYS A 223 -10.21 11.87 -1.87
N ASN A 224 -11.35 11.74 -2.52
CA ASN A 224 -11.81 10.47 -3.09
C ASN A 224 -11.34 10.34 -4.56
N PHE A 225 -10.22 9.67 -4.79
CA PHE A 225 -9.71 9.42 -6.15
C PHE A 225 -10.17 8.10 -6.76
N LEU A 226 -10.50 7.13 -5.89
CA LEU A 226 -10.81 5.76 -6.29
C LEU A 226 -12.27 5.39 -6.05
N GLY A 227 -13.18 6.34 -5.85
CA GLY A 227 -14.59 6.05 -5.57
C GLY A 227 -14.90 5.56 -4.15
N ASN A 228 -13.93 5.51 -3.24
CA ASN A 228 -14.16 5.21 -1.82
C ASN A 228 -14.03 6.47 -0.96
N GLU A 229 -15.02 6.75 -0.12
CA GLU A 229 -15.01 7.92 0.75
C GLU A 229 -13.94 7.81 1.85
N VAL A 230 -13.18 8.89 2.06
CA VAL A 230 -12.17 8.97 3.12
C VAL A 230 -12.86 9.36 4.43
N GLN A 231 -12.94 8.42 5.35
CA GLN A 231 -13.61 8.59 6.66
C GLN A 231 -12.63 9.11 7.73
N LYS A 232 -11.33 8.80 7.58
CA LYS A 232 -10.26 9.33 8.44
C LYS A 232 -9.07 9.75 7.59
N GLN A 233 -8.87 11.05 7.44
CA GLN A 233 -7.64 11.60 6.85
C GLN A 233 -6.50 11.51 7.86
N GLY A 234 -5.29 11.23 7.38
CA GLY A 234 -4.08 11.32 8.20
C GLY A 234 -2.84 10.79 7.49
N PRO A 235 -1.69 10.81 8.18
CA PRO A 235 -0.45 10.30 7.63
C PRO A 235 -0.52 8.80 7.33
N VAL A 236 0.15 8.37 6.27
CA VAL A 236 0.19 7.00 5.79
C VAL A 236 1.63 6.54 5.64
N LEU A 237 1.89 5.27 5.94
CA LEU A 237 3.20 4.65 5.77
C LEU A 237 3.11 3.51 4.76
N ILE A 238 3.93 3.56 3.72
CA ILE A 238 4.05 2.50 2.73
C ILE A 238 5.39 1.80 2.98
N VAL A 239 5.34 0.57 3.48
CA VAL A 239 6.48 -0.33 3.60
C VAL A 239 6.50 -1.20 2.34
N ASN A 240 7.43 -0.93 1.44
CA ASN A 240 7.61 -1.71 0.23
C ASN A 240 8.99 -2.36 0.23
N ASN A 241 9.03 -3.70 0.23
CA ASN A 241 10.28 -4.48 0.29
C ASN A 241 10.82 -4.85 -1.11
N GLU A 242 10.11 -4.54 -2.20
CA GLU A 242 10.46 -4.95 -3.57
C GLU A 242 11.09 -3.85 -4.43
N ASP A 243 10.70 -2.59 -4.23
CA ASP A 243 11.09 -1.45 -5.04
C ASP A 243 11.99 -0.49 -4.24
N ASP A 244 12.96 0.09 -4.92
CA ASP A 244 13.82 1.14 -4.36
C ASP A 244 13.08 2.49 -4.19
N TYR A 245 13.71 3.45 -3.50
CA TYR A 245 13.12 4.76 -3.28
C TYR A 245 12.88 5.55 -4.58
N ASP A 246 13.69 5.37 -5.62
CA ASP A 246 13.54 6.12 -6.87
C ASP A 246 12.28 5.66 -7.60
N GLU A 247 12.01 4.36 -7.64
CA GLU A 247 10.80 3.81 -8.23
C GLU A 247 9.54 4.18 -7.44
N LEU A 248 9.58 4.10 -6.11
CA LEU A 248 8.49 4.56 -5.26
C LEU A 248 8.20 6.06 -5.49
N LYS A 249 9.25 6.87 -5.66
CA LYS A 249 9.14 8.29 -5.97
C LYS A 249 8.55 8.54 -7.36
N ARG A 250 8.96 7.81 -8.40
CA ARG A 250 8.35 7.89 -9.74
C ARG A 250 6.83 7.63 -9.67
N ARG A 251 6.42 6.57 -8.96
CA ARG A 251 5.01 6.22 -8.79
C ARG A 251 4.22 7.25 -8.01
N LEU A 252 4.77 7.77 -6.91
CA LEU A 252 4.13 8.85 -6.16
C LEU A 252 3.94 10.10 -7.02
N ILE A 253 4.98 10.53 -7.74
CA ILE A 253 4.94 11.74 -8.57
C ILE A 253 3.93 11.58 -9.70
N ALA A 254 3.92 10.43 -10.39
CA ALA A 254 2.95 10.13 -11.44
C ALA A 254 1.51 10.21 -10.93
N ALA A 255 1.24 9.59 -9.77
CA ALA A 255 -0.09 9.63 -9.17
C ALA A 255 -0.47 11.04 -8.72
N CYS A 256 0.45 11.81 -8.13
CA CYS A 256 0.20 13.20 -7.76
C CYS A 256 -0.09 14.07 -8.99
N TYR A 257 0.66 13.89 -10.09
CA TYR A 257 0.40 14.60 -11.34
C TYR A 257 -1.00 14.27 -11.87
N LYS A 258 -1.33 12.98 -11.97
CA LYS A 258 -2.63 12.52 -12.47
C LYS A 258 -3.81 13.06 -11.68
N PHE A 259 -3.67 13.07 -10.36
CA PHE A 259 -4.71 13.53 -9.43
C PHE A 259 -4.62 15.03 -9.09
N GLN A 260 -3.73 15.76 -9.77
CA GLN A 260 -3.51 17.20 -9.56
C GLN A 260 -3.25 17.57 -8.09
N ILE A 261 -2.42 16.76 -7.44
CA ILE A 261 -1.98 16.94 -6.05
C ILE A 261 -0.64 17.68 -6.06
N ASN A 262 -0.56 18.76 -5.28
CA ASN A 262 0.72 19.40 -5.02
C ASN A 262 1.55 18.51 -4.08
N LEU A 263 2.73 18.06 -4.55
CA LEU A 263 3.65 17.19 -3.81
C LEU A 263 4.00 17.73 -2.42
N GLU A 264 4.14 19.05 -2.26
CA GLU A 264 4.44 19.66 -0.95
C GLU A 264 3.33 19.41 0.08
N THR A 265 2.09 19.20 -0.37
CA THR A 265 0.95 18.95 0.55
C THR A 265 0.90 17.53 1.10
N VAL A 266 1.65 16.61 0.50
CA VAL A 266 1.70 15.19 0.89
C VAL A 266 3.06 14.76 1.43
N LYS A 267 4.09 15.61 1.34
CA LYS A 267 5.46 15.33 1.82
C LYS A 267 5.52 14.87 3.28
N ASP A 268 4.74 15.51 4.15
CA ASP A 268 4.70 15.20 5.59
C ASP A 268 3.50 14.29 5.95
N LYS A 269 2.90 13.64 4.94
CA LYS A 269 1.73 12.78 5.10
C LYS A 269 1.88 11.41 4.44
N VAL A 270 2.71 11.27 3.41
CA VAL A 270 2.96 9.99 2.74
C VAL A 270 4.41 9.63 2.96
N PHE A 271 4.63 8.64 3.81
CA PHE A 271 5.95 8.15 4.16
C PHE A 271 6.23 6.82 3.47
N PHE A 272 7.47 6.63 3.03
CA PHE A 272 7.94 5.37 2.47
C PHE A 272 9.02 4.77 3.35
N PHE A 273 8.96 3.46 3.53
CA PHE A 273 10.11 2.64 3.85
C PHE A 273 10.35 1.71 2.66
N SER A 274 11.47 1.91 1.96
CA SER A 274 11.96 0.93 0.99
C SER A 274 12.83 -0.10 1.69
N GLY A 275 12.38 -1.35 1.70
CA GLY A 275 13.13 -2.51 2.14
C GLY A 275 13.96 -3.15 1.03
N PHE A 276 14.13 -2.48 -0.12
CA PHE A 276 14.94 -3.00 -1.22
C PHE A 276 16.39 -3.23 -0.76
N GLY A 277 16.81 -4.50 -0.78
CA GLY A 277 18.11 -4.94 -0.26
C GLY A 277 18.21 -5.07 1.27
N ASN A 278 17.27 -4.49 2.04
CA ASN A 278 17.20 -4.62 3.50
C ASN A 278 15.72 -4.65 3.96
N PRO A 279 15.03 -5.79 3.79
CA PRO A 279 13.59 -5.88 3.98
C PRO A 279 13.18 -5.72 5.45
N LEU A 280 11.99 -5.16 5.68
CA LEU A 280 11.35 -5.27 6.99
C LEU A 280 10.81 -6.71 7.14
N VAL A 281 11.42 -7.48 8.04
CA VAL A 281 11.00 -8.85 8.37
C VAL A 281 10.43 -8.87 9.78
N VAL A 282 9.10 -9.05 9.91
CA VAL A 282 8.38 -9.04 11.19
C VAL A 282 8.32 -10.41 11.86
N ALA A 283 8.68 -11.49 11.16
CA ALA A 283 8.72 -12.83 11.72
C ALA A 283 9.81 -13.70 11.08
N GLU A 284 10.53 -14.44 11.91
CA GLU A 284 11.63 -15.31 11.52
C GLU A 284 11.20 -16.78 11.55
N ALA A 285 11.76 -17.59 10.65
CA ALA A 285 11.56 -19.03 10.68
C ALA A 285 12.29 -19.64 11.89
N ASN A 286 11.62 -20.51 12.63
CA ASN A 286 12.21 -21.30 13.70
C ASN A 286 11.76 -22.76 13.57
N LYS A 287 12.59 -23.58 12.92
CA LYS A 287 12.29 -24.98 12.59
C LYS A 287 10.97 -25.10 11.83
N ASN A 288 9.92 -25.61 12.47
CA ASN A 288 8.59 -25.83 11.89
C ASN A 288 7.57 -24.77 12.31
N THR A 289 8.02 -23.70 12.99
CA THR A 289 7.18 -22.57 13.41
C THR A 289 7.79 -21.26 12.91
N VAL A 290 7.09 -20.16 13.15
CA VAL A 290 7.65 -18.81 13.06
C VAL A 290 7.67 -18.18 14.45
N VAL A 291 8.60 -17.25 14.66
CA VAL A 291 8.70 -16.46 15.88
C VAL A 291 8.70 -14.98 15.53
N PRO A 292 8.19 -14.09 16.39
CA PRO A 292 8.13 -12.68 16.08
C PRO A 292 9.54 -12.07 16.05
N ASN A 293 9.83 -11.27 15.03
CA ASN A 293 11.01 -10.41 15.03
C ASN A 293 10.66 -9.15 15.85
N ILE A 294 10.85 -9.23 17.16
CA ILE A 294 10.46 -8.17 18.11
C ILE A 294 11.12 -6.82 17.78
N PRO A 295 12.43 -6.73 17.47
CA PRO A 295 13.03 -5.48 17.03
C PRO A 295 12.33 -4.84 15.82
N ALA A 296 12.02 -5.62 14.79
CA ALA A 296 11.33 -5.12 13.60
C ALA A 296 9.90 -4.66 13.89
N LEU A 297 9.16 -5.41 14.71
CA LEU A 297 7.81 -5.06 15.15
C LEU A 297 7.81 -3.77 15.99
N ASN A 298 8.76 -3.61 16.91
CA ASN A 298 8.92 -2.40 17.71
C ASN A 298 9.27 -1.20 16.84
N LYS A 299 10.17 -1.39 15.87
CA LYS A 299 10.50 -0.34 14.90
C LYS A 299 9.26 0.12 14.14
N LEU A 300 8.43 -0.82 13.68
CA LEU A 300 7.18 -0.50 13.00
C LEU A 300 6.20 0.26 13.92
N ILE A 301 5.97 -0.23 15.15
CA ILE A 301 5.08 0.41 16.13
C ILE A 301 5.55 1.83 16.47
N ASN A 302 6.85 2.01 16.71
CA ASN A 302 7.43 3.30 17.08
C ASN A 302 7.33 4.28 15.92
N THR A 303 7.60 3.82 14.69
CA THR A 303 7.43 4.64 13.47
C THR A 303 5.98 5.10 13.31
N ILE A 304 5.02 4.18 13.48
CA ILE A 304 3.59 4.47 13.43
C ILE A 304 3.20 5.55 14.44
N LYS A 305 3.64 5.42 15.69
CA LYS A 305 3.34 6.37 16.78
C LYS A 305 4.00 7.73 16.53
N GLN A 306 5.30 7.73 16.20
CA GLN A 306 6.07 8.95 15.96
C GLN A 306 5.48 9.79 14.83
N LEU A 307 5.04 9.15 13.75
CA LEU A 307 4.49 9.82 12.57
C LEU A 307 2.96 9.99 12.64
N ASN A 308 2.31 9.57 13.73
CA ASN A 308 0.85 9.57 13.90
C ASN A 308 0.11 8.93 12.71
N VAL A 309 0.62 7.81 12.21
CA VAL A 309 0.11 7.13 11.03
C VAL A 309 -1.31 6.61 11.30
N VAL A 310 -2.20 6.73 10.31
CA VAL A 310 -3.58 6.19 10.37
C VAL A 310 -3.75 4.94 9.51
N HIS A 311 -2.88 4.75 8.52
CA HIS A 311 -2.91 3.63 7.59
C HIS A 311 -1.50 3.18 7.19
N VAL A 312 -1.27 1.87 7.18
CA VAL A 312 -0.01 1.25 6.79
C VAL A 312 -0.26 0.28 5.64
N VAL A 313 0.53 0.40 4.57
CA VAL A 313 0.61 -0.59 3.50
C VAL A 313 1.85 -1.44 3.74
N LEU A 314 1.71 -2.76 3.70
CA LEU A 314 2.83 -3.69 3.72
C LEU A 314 2.85 -4.50 2.41
N ASP A 315 3.87 -4.25 1.58
CA ASP A 315 3.94 -4.73 0.20
C ASP A 315 5.30 -5.36 -0.14
N PRO A 316 5.37 -6.66 -0.49
CA PRO A 316 4.34 -7.70 -0.39
C PRO A 316 4.43 -8.49 0.93
N PHE A 317 3.33 -9.15 1.32
CA PHE A 317 3.25 -10.01 2.51
C PHE A 317 4.36 -11.09 2.56
N VAL A 318 4.64 -11.73 1.42
CA VAL A 318 5.67 -12.79 1.30
C VAL A 318 7.06 -12.37 1.76
N SER A 319 7.36 -11.07 1.69
CA SER A 319 8.67 -10.52 2.05
C SER A 319 8.77 -10.10 3.51
N LEU A 320 7.66 -10.12 4.26
CA LEU A 320 7.60 -9.68 5.65
C LEU A 320 8.00 -10.78 6.63
N HIS A 321 8.17 -12.01 6.18
CA HIS A 321 8.50 -13.13 7.05
C HIS A 321 9.29 -14.21 6.33
N HIS A 322 10.02 -15.03 7.10
CA HIS A 322 10.71 -16.21 6.56
C HIS A 322 9.94 -17.54 6.74
N GLY A 323 8.71 -17.47 7.25
CA GLY A 323 7.81 -18.61 7.35
C GLY A 323 7.34 -19.16 5.99
N ASN A 324 6.89 -20.42 5.98
CA ASN A 324 6.32 -21.07 4.81
C ASN A 324 4.85 -20.65 4.61
N GLU A 325 4.56 -19.90 3.53
CA GLU A 325 3.18 -19.46 3.23
C GLU A 325 2.18 -20.60 2.98
N ASN A 326 2.64 -21.80 2.66
CA ASN A 326 1.75 -22.96 2.50
C ASN A 326 1.38 -23.60 3.85
N ASP A 327 2.04 -23.20 4.94
CA ASP A 327 1.72 -23.63 6.29
C ASP A 327 0.79 -22.59 6.94
N ASN A 328 -0.49 -22.95 7.03
CA ASN A 328 -1.52 -22.11 7.64
C ASN A 328 -1.18 -21.69 9.08
N SER A 329 -0.52 -22.55 9.85
CA SER A 329 -0.18 -22.24 11.25
C SER A 329 0.87 -21.14 11.33
N GLN A 330 1.84 -21.16 10.41
CA GLN A 330 2.88 -20.14 10.35
C GLN A 330 2.31 -18.80 9.85
N VAL A 331 1.49 -18.82 8.79
CA VAL A 331 0.81 -17.62 8.29
C VAL A 331 -0.09 -17.00 9.36
N GLU A 332 -0.86 -17.82 10.08
CA GLU A 332 -1.74 -17.35 11.17
C GLU A 332 -0.93 -16.67 12.28
N ALA A 333 0.22 -17.25 12.67
CA ALA A 333 1.13 -16.66 13.64
C ALA A 333 1.67 -15.29 13.18
N VAL A 334 2.13 -15.15 11.93
CA VAL A 334 2.56 -13.84 11.41
C VAL A 334 1.41 -12.82 11.43
N LEU A 335 0.23 -13.21 10.97
CA LEU A 335 -0.95 -12.34 10.96
C LEU A 335 -1.41 -11.96 12.37
N SER A 336 -1.17 -12.82 13.36
CA SER A 336 -1.42 -12.53 14.77
C SER A 336 -0.50 -11.40 15.29
N TYR A 337 0.77 -11.39 14.88
CA TYR A 337 1.72 -10.35 15.27
C TYR A 337 1.32 -9.00 14.67
N LEU A 338 0.91 -8.98 13.41
CA LEU A 338 0.40 -7.78 12.75
C LEU A 338 -0.93 -7.30 13.35
N ARG A 339 -1.81 -8.22 13.77
CA ARG A 339 -3.05 -7.87 14.47
C ARG A 339 -2.76 -7.12 15.77
N LYS A 340 -1.76 -7.54 16.53
CA LYS A 340 -1.31 -6.82 17.74
C LYS A 340 -0.84 -5.41 17.41
N VAL A 341 -0.08 -5.23 16.32
CA VAL A 341 0.32 -3.89 15.85
C VAL A 341 -0.91 -3.02 15.62
N CYS A 342 -1.92 -3.52 14.89
CA CYS A 342 -3.19 -2.80 14.70
C CYS A 342 -3.89 -2.48 16.03
N GLN A 343 -3.97 -3.43 16.96
CA GLN A 343 -4.66 -3.25 18.24
C GLN A 343 -3.99 -2.21 19.13
N HIS A 344 -2.66 -2.24 19.22
CA HIS A 344 -1.88 -1.32 20.04
C HIS A 344 -1.81 0.11 19.47
N THR A 345 -1.82 0.24 18.15
CA THR A 345 -1.63 1.55 17.48
C THR A 345 -2.93 2.12 16.90
N ARG A 346 -4.00 1.33 16.83
CA ARG A 346 -5.27 1.66 16.16
C ARG A 346 -5.11 2.04 14.68
N VAL A 347 -4.03 1.64 14.01
CA VAL A 347 -3.91 1.83 12.55
C VAL A 347 -4.71 0.78 11.79
N SER A 348 -5.07 1.10 10.56
CA SER A 348 -5.46 0.08 9.58
C SER A 348 -4.23 -0.41 8.82
N ILE A 349 -4.15 -1.72 8.56
CA ILE A 349 -3.08 -2.32 7.74
C ILE A 349 -3.68 -2.89 6.46
N GLU A 350 -3.15 -2.50 5.31
CA GLU A 350 -3.33 -3.21 4.03
C GLU A 350 -2.15 -4.18 3.81
N LEU A 351 -2.47 -5.46 3.68
CA LEU A 351 -1.52 -6.50 3.26
C LEU A 351 -1.66 -6.75 1.77
N VAL A 352 -0.62 -6.42 1.02
CA VAL A 352 -0.56 -6.72 -0.39
C VAL A 352 -0.08 -8.16 -0.56
N HIS A 353 -0.94 -9.03 -1.10
CA HIS A 353 -0.66 -10.47 -1.18
C HIS A 353 -0.70 -10.99 -2.61
N HIS A 354 0.17 -11.95 -2.90
CA HIS A 354 0.17 -12.62 -4.18
C HIS A 354 -0.91 -13.70 -4.24
N ALA A 355 -1.60 -13.75 -5.37
CA ALA A 355 -2.45 -14.88 -5.69
C ALA A 355 -1.64 -16.18 -5.82
N ALA A 356 -2.28 -17.31 -5.51
CA ALA A 356 -1.82 -18.61 -5.96
C ALA A 356 -1.91 -18.64 -7.49
N LYS A 357 -0.93 -19.27 -8.17
CA LYS A 357 -0.86 -19.30 -9.64
C LYS A 357 -2.22 -19.70 -10.24
N ALA A 358 -2.94 -18.76 -10.83
CA ALA A 358 -4.19 -19.02 -11.52
C ALA A 358 -3.91 -19.31 -13.01
N ALA A 359 -4.49 -20.39 -13.53
CA ALA A 359 -4.35 -20.79 -14.93
C ALA A 359 -5.16 -19.87 -15.86
N GLY A 360 -4.50 -18.87 -16.44
CA GLY A 360 -4.83 -18.28 -17.76
C GLY A 360 -6.12 -17.45 -17.92
N HIS A 361 -7.00 -17.39 -16.92
CA HIS A 361 -8.17 -16.49 -16.95
C HIS A 361 -8.04 -15.39 -15.90
N HIS A 362 -7.82 -14.17 -16.37
CA HIS A 362 -7.56 -13.02 -15.51
C HIS A 362 -8.69 -12.75 -14.50
N GLU A 363 -9.96 -12.89 -14.89
CA GLU A 363 -11.09 -12.56 -14.00
C GLU A 363 -11.58 -13.69 -13.08
N LYS A 364 -11.09 -14.93 -13.19
CA LYS A 364 -11.60 -16.06 -12.38
C LYS A 364 -11.39 -15.89 -10.87
N MET A 365 -10.49 -14.99 -10.48
CA MET A 365 -10.20 -14.68 -9.08
C MET A 365 -11.17 -13.64 -8.50
N ALA A 366 -11.92 -12.90 -9.33
CA ALA A 366 -12.80 -11.82 -8.87
C ALA A 366 -13.75 -12.31 -7.76
N GLY A 367 -13.68 -11.67 -6.59
CA GLY A 367 -14.49 -11.96 -5.42
C GLY A 367 -14.12 -13.25 -4.67
N ASN A 368 -13.04 -13.94 -5.04
CA ASN A 368 -12.62 -15.19 -4.40
C ASN A 368 -11.59 -14.95 -3.29
N MET A 369 -12.01 -14.99 -2.03
CA MET A 369 -11.12 -14.79 -0.88
C MET A 369 -10.04 -15.87 -0.75
N HIS A 370 -10.23 -17.04 -1.38
CA HIS A 370 -9.29 -18.15 -1.34
C HIS A 370 -8.26 -18.13 -2.48
N ALA A 371 -8.19 -17.04 -3.24
CA ALA A 371 -7.25 -16.93 -4.35
C ALA A 371 -5.80 -16.63 -3.93
N GLY A 372 -5.55 -16.24 -2.67
CA GLY A 372 -4.21 -16.00 -2.14
C GLY A 372 -3.40 -17.28 -1.95
N ARG A 373 -2.07 -17.18 -1.89
CA ARG A 373 -1.23 -18.27 -1.36
C ARG A 373 -1.48 -18.46 0.14
N GLY A 374 -1.54 -19.70 0.63
CA GLY A 374 -1.91 -19.94 2.04
C GLY A 374 -3.32 -19.44 2.40
N ALA A 375 -4.23 -19.42 1.42
CA ALA A 375 -5.46 -18.64 1.47
C ALA A 375 -6.36 -18.89 2.69
N SER A 376 -6.37 -20.10 3.25
CA SER A 376 -7.23 -20.43 4.40
C SER A 376 -6.88 -19.63 5.65
N ALA A 377 -5.60 -19.53 6.03
CA ALA A 377 -5.19 -18.75 7.20
C ALA A 377 -5.41 -17.25 6.98
N LEU A 378 -4.97 -16.73 5.83
CA LEU A 378 -5.12 -15.32 5.48
C LEU A 378 -6.61 -14.91 5.45
N SER A 379 -7.45 -15.68 4.76
CA SER A 379 -8.89 -15.38 4.68
C SER A 379 -9.58 -15.52 6.04
N GLY A 380 -9.15 -16.41 6.93
CA GLY A 380 -9.66 -16.51 8.30
C GLY A 380 -9.32 -15.29 9.16
N ALA A 381 -8.06 -14.86 9.10
CA ALA A 381 -7.51 -13.78 9.90
C ALA A 381 -8.02 -12.38 9.53
N VAL A 382 -8.22 -12.10 8.24
CA VAL A 382 -8.66 -10.77 7.78
C VAL A 382 -10.17 -10.59 7.86
N ARG A 383 -10.61 -9.36 8.14
CA ARG A 383 -12.04 -9.01 8.22
C ARG A 383 -12.56 -8.38 6.94
N VAL A 384 -11.66 -7.85 6.13
CA VAL A 384 -11.90 -7.38 4.76
C VAL A 384 -10.86 -8.04 3.85
N CYS A 385 -11.31 -8.59 2.73
CA CYS A 385 -10.44 -9.14 1.69
C CYS A 385 -10.92 -8.64 0.35
N GLN A 386 -10.00 -8.17 -0.48
CA GLN A 386 -10.27 -7.72 -1.84
C GLN A 386 -9.42 -8.52 -2.82
N THR A 387 -9.96 -8.73 -4.02
CA THR A 387 -9.21 -9.31 -5.14
C THR A 387 -9.04 -8.29 -6.24
N LEU A 388 -7.85 -8.23 -6.82
CA LEU A 388 -7.53 -7.39 -7.97
C LEU A 388 -7.14 -8.27 -9.17
N CYS A 389 -7.83 -8.12 -10.29
CA CYS A 389 -7.54 -8.86 -11.52
C CYS A 389 -7.44 -7.95 -12.75
N ARG A 390 -6.79 -8.44 -13.82
CA ARG A 390 -6.82 -7.77 -15.13
C ARG A 390 -8.16 -8.05 -15.82
N MET A 391 -8.56 -7.18 -16.73
CA MET A 391 -9.72 -7.41 -17.61
C MET A 391 -9.54 -8.69 -18.44
N GLY A 392 -10.59 -9.50 -18.48
CA GLY A 392 -10.69 -10.69 -19.32
C GLY A 392 -11.09 -10.32 -20.75
N ARG A 393 -10.79 -11.22 -21.69
CA ARG A 393 -11.09 -11.03 -23.11
C ARG A 393 -12.58 -10.79 -23.38
N GLU A 394 -13.46 -11.57 -22.75
CA GLU A 394 -14.92 -11.46 -22.93
C GLU A 394 -15.45 -10.10 -22.46
N THR A 395 -14.96 -9.61 -21.32
CA THR A 395 -15.33 -8.28 -20.80
C THR A 395 -14.80 -7.17 -21.69
N ALA A 396 -13.57 -7.28 -22.18
CA ALA A 396 -12.99 -6.31 -23.12
C ALA A 396 -13.81 -6.23 -24.41
N GLU A 397 -14.14 -7.38 -25.02
CA GLU A 397 -14.97 -7.46 -26.22
C GLU A 397 -16.37 -6.86 -25.97
N ALA A 398 -17.01 -7.21 -24.85
CA ALA A 398 -18.31 -6.65 -24.48
C ALA A 398 -18.29 -5.12 -24.27
N ALA A 399 -17.15 -4.58 -23.84
CA ALA A 399 -16.95 -3.16 -23.58
C ALA A 399 -16.40 -2.38 -24.80
N GLY A 400 -16.19 -3.03 -25.94
CA GLY A 400 -15.61 -2.40 -27.13
C GLY A 400 -14.12 -2.05 -26.98
N ILE A 401 -13.42 -2.68 -26.04
CA ILE A 401 -12.00 -2.43 -25.76
C ILE A 401 -11.14 -3.37 -26.60
N ALA A 402 -10.20 -2.81 -27.35
CA ALA A 402 -9.26 -3.59 -28.15
C ALA A 402 -8.44 -4.55 -27.26
N PRO A 403 -8.21 -5.82 -27.67
CA PRO A 403 -7.53 -6.82 -26.85
C PRO A 403 -6.15 -6.38 -26.30
N GLU A 404 -5.40 -5.61 -27.07
CA GLU A 404 -4.10 -5.04 -26.70
C GLU A 404 -4.19 -3.99 -25.57
N ASN A 405 -5.35 -3.35 -25.41
CA ASN A 405 -5.60 -2.36 -24.38
C ASN A 405 -6.25 -2.95 -23.12
N ALA A 406 -6.84 -4.15 -23.20
CA ALA A 406 -7.51 -4.82 -22.08
C ALA A 406 -6.61 -4.94 -20.85
N ALA A 407 -5.30 -5.16 -21.06
CA ALA A 407 -4.34 -5.22 -19.97
C ALA A 407 -4.37 -3.95 -19.10
N ARG A 408 -4.62 -2.76 -19.66
CA ARG A 408 -4.65 -1.51 -18.88
C ARG A 408 -5.80 -1.45 -17.88
N TYR A 409 -6.81 -2.30 -18.02
CA TYR A 409 -7.98 -2.30 -17.15
C TYR A 409 -7.83 -3.34 -16.05
N ILE A 410 -8.10 -2.92 -14.82
CA ILE A 410 -8.05 -3.74 -13.63
C ILE A 410 -9.38 -3.66 -12.89
N ARG A 411 -9.74 -4.77 -12.26
CA ARG A 411 -11.01 -4.97 -11.58
C ARG A 411 -10.73 -5.28 -10.12
N LEU A 412 -11.33 -4.51 -9.23
CA LEU A 412 -11.29 -4.67 -7.78
C LEU A 412 -12.66 -5.18 -7.31
N ASP A 413 -12.67 -6.30 -6.61
CA ASP A 413 -13.89 -6.90 -6.03
C ASP A 413 -13.72 -7.13 -4.53
N ASP A 414 -14.81 -6.95 -3.79
CA ASP A 414 -14.88 -7.39 -2.39
C ASP A 414 -15.02 -8.92 -2.35
N ALA A 415 -14.02 -9.59 -1.79
CA ALA A 415 -13.98 -11.03 -1.64
C ALA A 415 -14.49 -11.49 -0.26
N LYS A 416 -14.35 -10.62 0.75
CA LYS A 416 -14.87 -10.80 2.10
C LYS A 416 -15.11 -9.43 2.73
N ALA A 417 -16.26 -9.24 3.37
CA ALA A 417 -16.53 -8.07 4.19
C ALA A 417 -17.37 -8.48 5.41
N ASN A 418 -16.77 -8.40 6.60
CA ASN A 418 -17.47 -8.75 7.86
C ASN A 418 -18.21 -7.57 8.49
N PHE A 419 -17.84 -6.33 8.14
CA PHE A 419 -18.33 -5.12 8.82
C PHE A 419 -19.37 -4.33 8.01
N LYS A 420 -19.52 -4.66 6.73
CA LYS A 420 -20.49 -4.11 5.78
C LYS A 420 -20.89 -5.24 4.83
N PRO A 421 -22.12 -5.29 4.31
CA PRO A 421 -22.45 -6.18 3.21
C PRO A 421 -21.52 -5.95 2.02
N LEU A 422 -21.20 -7.01 1.28
CA LEU A 422 -20.48 -6.89 0.01
C LEU A 422 -21.26 -5.94 -0.91
N SER A 423 -20.55 -5.05 -1.60
CA SER A 423 -21.18 -4.09 -2.52
C SER A 423 -21.98 -4.79 -3.62
N GLY A 424 -21.53 -5.99 -4.04
CA GLY A 424 -22.07 -6.75 -5.17
C GLY A 424 -21.66 -6.19 -6.54
N ALA A 425 -20.97 -5.04 -6.59
CA ALA A 425 -20.51 -4.39 -7.80
C ALA A 425 -18.99 -4.39 -7.88
N ALA A 426 -18.45 -4.77 -9.04
CA ALA A 426 -17.02 -4.69 -9.31
C ALA A 426 -16.62 -3.24 -9.58
N GLN A 427 -15.52 -2.80 -8.99
CA GLN A 427 -14.92 -1.52 -9.31
C GLN A 427 -13.89 -1.71 -10.42
N TRP A 428 -14.05 -0.97 -11.51
CA TRP A 428 -13.09 -0.96 -12.61
C TRP A 428 -12.20 0.28 -12.55
N LEU A 429 -10.93 0.07 -12.84
CA LEU A 429 -9.90 1.10 -12.92
C LEU A 429 -9.13 0.93 -14.23
N GLU A 430 -8.84 2.02 -14.92
CA GLU A 430 -7.88 2.05 -16.03
C GLU A 430 -6.53 2.54 -15.52
N LEU A 431 -5.46 1.82 -15.84
CA LEU A 431 -4.07 2.23 -15.63
C LEU A 431 -3.67 3.20 -16.74
N GLN A 432 -3.95 4.47 -16.51
CA GLN A 432 -3.59 5.54 -17.44
C GLN A 432 -2.11 5.87 -17.30
N SER A 433 -1.38 5.88 -18.43
CA SER A 433 0.04 6.20 -18.43
C SER A 433 0.25 7.70 -18.17
N VAL A 434 1.18 8.00 -17.27
CA VAL A 434 1.70 9.33 -17.00
C VAL A 434 3.17 9.34 -17.39
N GLU A 435 3.54 10.19 -18.34
CA GLU A 435 4.93 10.46 -18.69
C GLU A 435 5.52 11.46 -17.69
N LEU A 436 6.62 11.08 -17.06
CA LEU A 436 7.34 11.91 -16.10
C LEU A 436 8.30 12.88 -16.82
N LEU A 437 8.54 14.05 -16.26
CA LEU A 437 9.50 15.02 -16.81
C LEU A 437 10.94 14.73 -16.37
N ASN A 438 11.36 13.47 -16.43
CA ASN A 438 12.68 13.01 -16.02
C ASN A 438 13.53 12.46 -17.18
N GLY A 439 13.08 12.63 -18.42
CA GLY A 439 13.88 12.43 -19.62
C GLY A 439 14.93 13.55 -19.80
N GLY A 440 16.10 13.19 -20.33
CA GLY A 440 17.18 14.14 -20.67
C GLY A 440 17.42 14.19 -22.19
N ASP A 441 18.03 15.28 -22.67
CA ASP A 441 18.50 15.45 -24.07
C ASP A 441 17.50 15.06 -25.17
N GLY A 442 16.20 15.36 -24.96
CA GLY A 442 15.14 15.04 -25.92
C GLY A 442 14.66 13.59 -25.92
N ALA A 443 15.15 12.76 -24.98
CA ALA A 443 14.58 11.44 -24.72
C ALA A 443 13.24 11.56 -23.97
N PRO A 444 12.26 10.67 -24.25
CA PRO A 444 11.02 10.63 -23.50
C PRO A 444 11.30 10.28 -22.03
N GLY A 445 10.41 10.73 -21.16
CA GLY A 445 10.50 10.40 -19.74
C GLY A 445 9.98 9.00 -19.42
N ASP A 446 10.13 8.61 -18.16
CA ASP A 446 9.58 7.35 -17.69
C ASP A 446 8.05 7.37 -17.74
N SER A 447 7.45 6.28 -18.20
CA SER A 447 6.00 6.09 -18.28
C SER A 447 5.50 5.25 -17.09
N VAL A 448 4.63 5.83 -16.26
CA VAL A 448 4.09 5.17 -15.07
C VAL A 448 2.57 5.07 -15.12
N GLY A 449 2.03 3.87 -14.90
CA GLY A 449 0.58 3.65 -14.86
C GLY A 449 -0.06 4.11 -13.55
N VAL A 450 -1.11 4.92 -13.63
CA VAL A 450 -1.90 5.37 -12.48
C VAL A 450 -3.33 4.87 -12.60
N PRO A 451 -3.90 4.21 -11.56
CA PRO A 451 -5.27 3.71 -11.62
C PRO A 451 -6.29 4.85 -11.53
N VAL A 452 -7.25 4.88 -12.46
CA VAL A 452 -8.34 5.85 -12.52
C VAL A 452 -9.67 5.11 -12.67
N PRO A 453 -10.71 5.41 -11.86
CA PRO A 453 -12.03 4.79 -12.01
C PRO A 453 -12.61 4.92 -13.41
N VAL A 454 -13.20 3.84 -13.90
CA VAL A 454 -13.89 3.78 -15.20
C VAL A 454 -15.19 3.00 -15.08
N ASP A 455 -16.23 3.46 -15.78
CA ASP A 455 -17.55 2.82 -15.80
C ASP A 455 -17.66 1.84 -16.99
N VAL A 456 -17.17 0.62 -16.77
CA VAL A 456 -17.23 -0.46 -17.78
C VAL A 456 -18.67 -0.86 -18.09
N GLU A 457 -19.62 -0.73 -17.15
CA GLU A 457 -21.02 -1.08 -17.43
C GLU A 457 -21.62 -0.12 -18.46
N SER A 458 -21.33 1.18 -18.33
CA SER A 458 -21.71 2.18 -19.33
C SER A 458 -20.99 1.98 -20.66
N MET A 459 -19.74 1.53 -20.67
CA MET A 459 -19.03 1.15 -21.91
C MET A 459 -19.73 -0.01 -22.62
N ILE A 460 -20.10 -1.07 -21.88
CA ILE A 460 -20.83 -2.23 -22.43
C ILE A 460 -22.19 -1.81 -23.00
N LYS A 461 -22.92 -0.92 -22.31
CA LYS A 461 -24.20 -0.40 -22.81
C LYS A 461 -24.03 0.35 -24.12
N ARG A 462 -23.00 1.22 -24.22
CA ARG A 462 -22.68 1.97 -25.44
C ARG A 462 -22.28 1.05 -26.59
N GLU A 463 -21.45 0.06 -26.34
CA GLU A 463 -21.01 -0.89 -27.37
C GLU A 463 -22.18 -1.74 -27.90
N LYS A 464 -23.09 -2.22 -27.03
CA LYS A 464 -24.31 -2.90 -27.47
C LYS A 464 -25.19 -2.01 -28.34
N GLN A 465 -25.35 -0.74 -27.96
CA GLN A 465 -26.12 0.21 -28.75
C GLN A 465 -25.48 0.47 -30.11
N ARG A 466 -24.15 0.59 -30.16
CA ARG A 466 -23.39 0.72 -31.41
C ARG A 466 -23.59 -0.49 -32.31
N GLN A 467 -23.44 -1.71 -31.79
CA GLN A 467 -23.62 -2.95 -32.56
C GLN A 467 -25.05 -3.08 -33.13
N GLU A 468 -26.07 -2.68 -32.37
CA GLU A 468 -27.45 -2.65 -32.86
C GLU A 468 -27.66 -1.62 -33.98
N LEU A 469 -27.04 -0.44 -33.87
CA LEU A 469 -27.08 0.57 -34.93
C LEU A 469 -26.35 0.09 -36.20
N GLU A 470 -25.19 -0.54 -36.07
CA GLU A 470 -24.45 -1.15 -37.18
C GLU A 470 -25.27 -2.26 -37.86
N ARG A 471 -25.93 -3.14 -37.08
CA ARG A 471 -26.84 -4.16 -37.63
C ARG A 471 -28.00 -3.54 -38.41
N ARG A 472 -28.63 -2.49 -37.86
CA ARG A 472 -29.72 -1.76 -38.54
C ARG A 472 -29.25 -1.09 -39.83
N LEU A 473 -28.02 -0.60 -39.86
CA LEU A 473 -27.40 -0.03 -41.06
C LEU A 473 -27.24 -1.11 -42.15
N ASP A 474 -26.73 -2.29 -41.78
CA ASP A 474 -26.50 -3.40 -42.71
C ASP A 474 -27.80 -4.05 -43.24
N GLU A 475 -28.91 -3.93 -42.52
CA GLU A 475 -30.22 -4.45 -42.93
C GLU A 475 -30.93 -3.59 -43.99
N GLN A 476 -30.47 -2.35 -44.25
CA GLN A 476 -31.07 -1.49 -45.26
C GLN A 476 -30.68 -1.92 -46.68
N LYS A 477 -31.62 -2.56 -47.39
CA LYS A 477 -31.44 -3.04 -48.79
C LYS A 477 -31.60 -1.95 -49.87
N GLU A 478 -32.35 -0.88 -49.58
CA GLU A 478 -32.51 0.29 -50.46
C GLU A 478 -32.31 1.56 -49.62
N PHE A 479 -31.36 2.41 -50.04
CA PHE A 479 -30.95 3.58 -49.28
C PHE A 479 -31.93 4.74 -49.44
N ASN A 480 -32.49 5.19 -48.30
CA ASN A 480 -32.88 6.59 -48.15
C ASN A 480 -31.72 7.31 -47.44
N ASP A 481 -30.96 8.13 -48.18
CA ASP A 481 -29.74 8.81 -47.72
C ASP A 481 -29.88 9.48 -46.33
N SER A 482 -31.06 10.03 -46.00
CA SER A 482 -31.31 10.67 -44.69
C SER A 482 -31.36 9.68 -43.52
N GLN A 483 -31.86 8.46 -43.72
CA GLN A 483 -31.95 7.48 -42.63
C GLN A 483 -30.58 6.88 -42.29
N ALA A 484 -29.79 6.53 -43.30
CA ALA A 484 -28.44 6.02 -43.10
C ALA A 484 -27.53 7.08 -42.46
N PHE A 485 -27.64 8.34 -42.91
CA PHE A 485 -26.92 9.45 -42.31
C PHE A 485 -27.23 9.62 -40.81
N LYS A 486 -28.51 9.55 -40.41
CA LYS A 486 -28.91 9.61 -39.00
C LYS A 486 -28.33 8.47 -38.15
N ILE A 487 -28.29 7.25 -38.70
CA ILE A 487 -27.68 6.11 -38.00
C ILE A 487 -26.17 6.33 -37.82
N LEU A 488 -25.48 6.84 -38.85
CA LEU A 488 -24.05 7.14 -38.80
C LEU A 488 -23.70 8.25 -37.79
N VAL A 489 -24.48 9.34 -37.74
CA VAL A 489 -24.29 10.42 -36.75
C VAL A 489 -24.45 9.89 -35.32
N ASN A 490 -25.42 9.01 -35.09
CA ASN A 490 -25.62 8.37 -33.79
C ASN A 490 -24.45 7.45 -33.42
N ILE A 491 -23.91 6.68 -34.36
CA ILE A 491 -22.70 5.86 -34.13
C ILE A 491 -21.52 6.75 -33.75
N CYS A 492 -21.30 7.85 -34.47
CA CYS A 492 -20.21 8.79 -34.18
C CYS A 492 -20.36 9.44 -32.80
N SER A 493 -21.59 9.79 -32.40
CA SER A 493 -21.87 10.38 -31.08
C SER A 493 -21.61 9.39 -29.94
N LEU A 494 -21.76 8.08 -30.17
CA LEU A 494 -21.44 7.04 -29.18
C LEU A 494 -19.93 6.81 -29.01
N LEU A 495 -19.12 7.21 -30.00
CA LEU A 495 -17.65 7.09 -29.99
C LEU A 495 -16.95 8.27 -29.33
N ASP A 496 -17.64 9.40 -29.13
CA ASP A 496 -17.11 10.53 -28.36
C ASP A 496 -17.06 10.15 -26.87
N GLU A 497 -15.87 10.31 -26.26
CA GLU A 497 -15.60 9.97 -24.85
C GLU A 497 -16.51 10.73 -23.87
N THR A 498 -17.09 11.86 -24.30
CA THR A 498 -18.01 12.68 -23.50
C THR A 498 -19.42 12.10 -23.37
N GLY A 499 -19.83 11.19 -24.26
CA GLY A 499 -21.20 10.63 -24.27
C GLY A 499 -22.30 11.66 -24.59
N GLU A 500 -21.94 12.85 -25.06
CA GLU A 500 -22.92 13.86 -25.48
C GLU A 500 -23.52 13.47 -26.84
N VAL A 501 -24.85 13.33 -26.89
CA VAL A 501 -25.58 13.18 -28.15
C VAL A 501 -25.45 14.49 -28.91
N PHE A 502 -25.09 14.45 -30.20
CA PHE A 502 -25.08 15.64 -31.04
C PHE A 502 -26.44 16.36 -30.99
N GLU A 503 -26.48 17.54 -30.38
CA GLU A 503 -27.70 18.38 -30.25
C GLU A 503 -27.87 19.40 -31.41
N GLY A 504 -26.99 19.39 -32.41
CA GLY A 504 -27.04 20.32 -33.54
C GLY A 504 -28.17 20.03 -34.56
N ASP A 505 -28.44 20.98 -35.45
CA ASP A 505 -29.43 20.80 -36.52
C ASP A 505 -28.97 19.73 -37.51
N LEU A 506 -29.55 18.53 -37.37
CA LEU A 506 -29.35 17.39 -38.26
C LEU A 506 -29.58 17.74 -39.73
N ALA A 507 -30.44 18.71 -40.06
CA ALA A 507 -30.70 19.13 -41.44
C ALA A 507 -29.59 20.03 -42.01
N GLU A 508 -28.80 20.68 -41.16
CA GLU A 508 -27.61 21.44 -41.54
C GLU A 508 -26.44 20.50 -41.80
N LEU A 509 -26.20 19.53 -40.89
CA LEU A 509 -25.19 18.50 -41.05
C LEU A 509 -25.48 17.59 -42.27
N GLU A 510 -26.74 17.20 -42.50
CA GLU A 510 -27.18 16.47 -43.70
C GLU A 510 -26.89 17.28 -44.97
N ARG A 511 -27.06 18.61 -44.96
CA ARG A 511 -26.78 19.47 -46.12
C ARG A 511 -25.30 19.57 -46.43
N GLU A 512 -24.45 19.71 -45.41
CA GLU A 512 -22.99 19.76 -45.59
C GLU A 512 -22.43 18.42 -46.09
N PHE A 513 -22.90 17.29 -45.54
CA PHE A 513 -22.43 15.96 -45.93
C PHE A 513 -23.07 15.41 -47.21
N ALA A 514 -24.30 15.81 -47.56
CA ALA A 514 -24.96 15.37 -48.80
C ALA A 514 -24.15 15.73 -50.06
N GLY A 515 -23.36 16.81 -50.03
CA GLY A 515 -22.44 17.17 -51.12
C GLY A 515 -21.30 16.16 -51.30
N VAL A 516 -20.75 15.65 -50.18
CA VAL A 516 -19.66 14.66 -50.16
C VAL A 516 -20.16 13.26 -50.55
N ILE A 517 -21.36 12.90 -50.07
CA ILE A 517 -21.99 11.60 -50.30
C ILE A 517 -22.43 11.45 -51.76
N ARG A 518 -23.09 12.45 -52.37
CA ARG A 518 -23.56 12.39 -53.77
C ARG A 518 -22.47 12.09 -54.80
N GLY A 519 -21.20 12.42 -54.51
CA GLY A 519 -20.06 12.12 -55.39
C GLY A 519 -19.48 10.70 -55.24
N ARG A 520 -19.60 10.08 -54.05
CA ARG A 520 -18.93 8.81 -53.71
C ARG A 520 -19.87 7.59 -53.67
N VAL A 521 -21.19 7.77 -53.76
CA VAL A 521 -22.25 6.73 -53.67
C VAL A 521 -22.28 5.70 -54.81
N LYS A 522 -21.24 5.58 -55.66
CA LYS A 522 -21.16 4.45 -56.59
C LYS A 522 -20.75 3.12 -55.93
N ARG A 523 -20.21 3.12 -54.69
CA ARG A 523 -19.84 1.88 -53.97
C ARG A 523 -20.08 2.01 -52.45
N TYR A 524 -21.11 1.33 -51.96
CA TYR A 524 -21.52 1.22 -50.55
C TYR A 524 -20.35 0.94 -49.58
N GLU A 525 -19.51 -0.04 -49.91
CA GLU A 525 -18.36 -0.44 -49.09
C GLU A 525 -17.32 0.67 -48.93
N THR A 526 -17.16 1.54 -49.93
CA THR A 526 -16.20 2.64 -49.88
C THR A 526 -16.72 3.77 -48.99
N ALA A 527 -18.01 4.09 -49.05
CA ALA A 527 -18.62 5.09 -48.18
C ALA A 527 -18.64 4.63 -46.71
N LYS A 528 -19.04 3.38 -46.45
CA LYS A 528 -19.03 2.78 -45.10
C LYS A 528 -17.63 2.78 -44.49
N ARG A 529 -16.62 2.34 -45.25
CA ARG A 529 -15.20 2.33 -44.81
C ARG A 529 -14.69 3.73 -44.51
N ASP A 530 -14.89 4.68 -45.41
CA ASP A 530 -14.36 6.05 -45.25
C ASP A 530 -15.03 6.77 -44.06
N LEU A 531 -16.32 6.51 -43.79
CA LEU A 531 -17.05 7.08 -42.64
C LEU A 531 -16.66 6.44 -41.30
N LEU A 532 -16.48 5.11 -41.26
CA LEU A 532 -15.98 4.42 -40.06
C LEU A 532 -14.55 4.86 -39.72
N ALA A 533 -13.71 5.06 -40.74
CA ALA A 533 -12.36 5.59 -40.55
C ALA A 533 -12.36 7.06 -40.11
N LEU A 534 -13.35 7.86 -40.55
CA LEU A 534 -13.58 9.21 -40.02
C LEU A 534 -13.95 9.19 -38.54
N ALA A 535 -14.85 8.28 -38.14
CA ALA A 535 -15.31 8.14 -36.77
C ALA A 535 -14.23 7.60 -35.82
N ALA A 536 -13.26 6.85 -36.35
CA ALA A 536 -12.05 6.40 -35.63
C ALA A 536 -10.96 7.48 -35.53
N GLY A 537 -11.16 8.67 -36.11
CA GLY A 537 -10.16 9.74 -36.15
C GLY A 537 -9.03 9.51 -37.17
N GLU A 538 -9.20 8.57 -38.11
CA GLU A 538 -8.14 8.10 -39.01
C GLU A 538 -8.19 8.68 -40.44
N TYR A 539 -9.12 9.59 -40.77
CA TYR A 539 -9.32 10.03 -42.17
C TYR A 539 -9.18 11.54 -42.42
N LEU A 540 -8.37 11.85 -43.44
CA LEU A 540 -8.32 13.12 -44.16
C LEU A 540 -9.26 13.03 -45.38
N ILE A 541 -10.24 13.93 -45.53
CA ILE A 541 -11.12 13.95 -46.71
C ILE A 541 -10.47 14.79 -47.82
N PRO A 542 -10.11 14.21 -48.99
CA PRO A 542 -9.76 15.00 -50.16
C PRO A 542 -11.03 15.55 -50.85
N VAL A 543 -11.08 16.86 -51.07
CA VAL A 543 -12.10 17.54 -51.87
C VAL A 543 -11.62 17.64 -53.32
N GLU A 544 -12.46 17.27 -54.30
CA GLU A 544 -12.17 17.46 -55.72
C GLU A 544 -11.97 18.95 -56.02
N GLY A 545 -10.80 19.32 -56.55
CA GLY A 545 -10.44 20.71 -56.84
C GLY A 545 -9.07 21.14 -56.35
N GLY A 546 -8.35 20.29 -55.61
CA GLY A 546 -6.96 20.52 -55.22
C GLY A 546 -6.81 21.56 -54.10
N GLY A 547 -6.67 21.08 -52.85
CA GLY A 547 -6.03 21.87 -51.80
C GLY A 547 -6.78 22.02 -50.46
N ILE A 548 -7.91 21.35 -50.22
CA ILE A 548 -8.60 21.46 -48.92
C ILE A 548 -8.83 20.07 -48.34
N TYR A 549 -8.22 19.82 -47.17
CA TYR A 549 -8.46 18.66 -46.34
C TYR A 549 -9.40 19.05 -45.20
N ALA A 550 -10.47 18.30 -44.99
CA ALA A 550 -11.30 18.44 -43.80
C ALA A 550 -10.83 17.47 -42.72
N VAL A 551 -10.51 17.99 -41.54
CA VAL A 551 -10.30 17.20 -40.32
C VAL A 551 -11.56 17.37 -39.48
N VAL A 552 -12.18 16.26 -39.11
CA VAL A 552 -13.23 16.26 -38.09
C VAL A 552 -12.54 16.12 -36.75
N VAL A 553 -12.39 17.24 -36.05
CA VAL A 553 -11.89 17.24 -34.67
C VAL A 553 -13.10 17.33 -33.77
N THR A 554 -13.33 16.30 -32.96
CA THR A 554 -14.24 16.36 -31.82
C THR A 554 -13.53 17.11 -30.70
N TYR A 555 -14.09 18.24 -30.26
CA TYR A 555 -13.64 18.92 -29.05
C TYR A 555 -14.86 19.46 -28.32
N GLN A 556 -15.03 19.04 -27.06
CA GLN A 556 -15.98 19.56 -26.07
C GLN A 556 -17.30 20.09 -26.67
N GLY A 557 -18.19 19.17 -27.06
CA GLY A 557 -19.60 19.48 -27.33
C GLY A 557 -19.93 20.01 -28.73
N GLY A 558 -19.07 19.81 -29.74
CA GLY A 558 -19.41 20.16 -31.12
C GLY A 558 -18.58 19.45 -32.20
N VAL A 559 -19.25 19.10 -33.31
CA VAL A 559 -18.59 18.70 -34.56
C VAL A 559 -18.17 19.97 -35.28
N ARG A 560 -16.86 20.23 -35.40
CA ARG A 560 -16.35 21.36 -36.19
C ARG A 560 -15.59 20.84 -37.39
N VAL A 561 -16.12 21.07 -38.59
CA VAL A 561 -15.38 20.85 -39.84
C VAL A 561 -14.41 22.03 -40.00
N GLN A 562 -13.12 21.80 -39.76
CA GLN A 562 -12.09 22.81 -40.04
C GLN A 562 -11.42 22.55 -41.40
N PRO A 563 -11.27 23.58 -42.26
CA PRO A 563 -10.34 23.51 -43.38
C PRO A 563 -8.91 23.45 -42.83
N ALA A 564 -8.24 22.32 -42.98
CA ALA A 564 -6.81 22.20 -42.67
C ALA A 564 -6.01 22.67 -43.89
N TRP A 565 -5.36 23.83 -43.76
CA TRP A 565 -4.28 24.24 -44.66
C TRP A 565 -3.00 23.52 -44.22
N LEU A 566 -2.70 22.39 -44.86
CA LEU A 566 -1.36 21.80 -44.78
C LEU A 566 -0.43 22.61 -45.70
N GLU A 567 0.30 23.57 -45.14
CA GLU A 567 1.54 24.04 -45.77
C GLU A 567 2.53 22.86 -45.76
N TYR A 568 2.57 22.12 -46.87
CA TYR A 568 3.67 21.21 -47.16
C TYR A 568 4.93 22.07 -47.38
N GLN A 569 5.84 22.10 -46.40
CA GLN A 569 7.25 22.31 -46.72
C GLN A 569 7.80 21.01 -47.31
N PHE A 570 8.25 21.13 -48.55
CA PHE A 570 8.85 20.09 -49.40
C PHE A 570 10.05 19.38 -48.77
#